data_AF-A0A5R9NXZ3-F1
#
_entry.id   AF-A0A5R9NXZ3-F1
#
_cell.length_a   1.000
_cell.length_b   1.000
_cell.length_c   1.000
_cell.angle_alpha   90.00
_cell.angle_beta   90.00
_cell.angle_gamma   90.00
#
_symmetry.space_group_name_H-M   'P 1'
#
loop_
_entity.id
_entity.type
_entity.pdbx_description
1 polymer ?
#
loop_
_entity_poly.entity_id
_entity_poly.type
_entity_poly.pdbx_seq_one_letter_code
_entity_poly.pdbx_strand_id
1 'polypeptide(L)'
;MNDQALTSISPEDLRHIVDGVQVEAEALRQLPEGVILGVRDCWNLKDDDGFGYSTKNMSDEELQMAIVEDLLLIVDWRRDGKELGGNFAHLTRLLGEESRERVAKQLESPMVKSLTVVDAKGNIEIAPGYLQDAMDFAGFWIEGGEFLSAGPIISLAPEYR
;
A
#
# COMPACT_ATOMS: atom_id res chain seq x y z
N MET A 1 4.38 17.76 -38.40
CA MET A 1 3.97 17.52 -37.00
C MET A 1 5.24 17.43 -36.20
N ASN A 2 5.43 18.32 -35.22
CA ASN A 2 6.65 18.41 -34.42
C ASN A 2 6.66 17.31 -33.35
N ASP A 3 7.47 16.28 -33.54
CA ASP A 3 7.90 15.30 -32.53
C ASP A 3 8.96 15.91 -31.61
N GLN A 4 8.65 17.04 -30.96
CA GLN A 4 9.55 17.68 -30.00
C GLN A 4 8.76 18.13 -28.77
N ALA A 5 8.72 17.24 -27.76
CA ALA A 5 8.97 17.57 -26.35
C ALA A 5 8.62 16.38 -25.44
N LEU A 6 9.27 15.22 -25.64
CA LEU A 6 9.66 14.43 -24.46
C LEU A 6 11.02 14.97 -24.05
N THR A 7 11.01 16.12 -23.37
CA THR A 7 12.19 16.70 -22.73
C THR A 7 12.79 15.63 -21.82
N SER A 8 13.99 15.15 -22.16
CA SER A 8 14.76 14.27 -21.29
C SER A 8 15.06 15.04 -19.99
N ILE A 9 14.54 14.56 -18.86
CA ILE A 9 14.95 15.04 -17.53
C ILE A 9 16.47 14.81 -17.42
N SER A 10 17.23 15.86 -17.09
CA SER A 10 18.68 15.71 -16.95
C SER A 10 18.99 14.82 -15.73
N PRO A 11 20.13 14.10 -15.69
CA PRO A 11 20.52 13.33 -14.51
C PRO A 11 20.65 14.17 -13.23
N GLU A 12 20.89 15.48 -13.35
CA GLU A 12 20.96 16.40 -12.22
C GLU A 12 19.58 16.78 -11.72
N ASP A 13 18.65 17.13 -12.62
CA ASP A 13 17.25 17.39 -12.26
C ASP A 13 16.59 16.15 -11.67
N LEU A 14 16.89 14.95 -12.20
CA LEU A 14 16.39 13.70 -11.64
C LEU A 14 16.91 13.47 -10.22
N ARG A 15 18.20 13.72 -9.97
CA ARG A 15 18.76 13.65 -8.60
C ARG A 15 18.06 14.64 -7.67
N HIS A 16 17.86 15.88 -8.09
CA HIS A 16 17.16 16.87 -7.28
C HIS A 16 15.72 16.48 -6.96
N ILE A 17 15.00 15.87 -7.90
CA ILE A 17 13.66 15.33 -7.66
C ILE A 17 13.72 14.19 -6.64
N VAL A 18 14.64 13.23 -6.83
CA VAL A 18 14.80 12.10 -5.91
C VAL A 18 15.15 12.57 -4.50
N ASP A 19 16.12 13.48 -4.36
CA ASP A 19 16.52 14.05 -3.07
C ASP A 19 15.35 14.79 -2.42
N GLY A 20 14.57 15.55 -3.19
CA GLY A 20 13.36 16.24 -2.72
C GLY A 20 12.32 15.27 -2.16
N VAL A 21 12.01 14.22 -2.92
CA VAL A 21 11.06 13.16 -2.50
C VAL A 21 11.56 12.44 -1.25
N GLN A 22 12.86 12.17 -1.14
CA GLN A 22 13.44 11.55 0.05
C GLN A 22 13.32 12.44 1.29
N VAL A 23 13.58 13.75 1.15
CA VAL A 23 13.41 14.72 2.24
C VAL A 23 11.95 14.82 2.67
N GLU A 24 11.01 14.84 1.72
CA GLU A 24 9.59 14.85 2.02
C GLU A 24 9.12 13.55 2.69
N ALA A 25 9.58 12.40 2.20
CA ALA A 25 9.30 11.11 2.80
C ALA A 25 9.81 11.06 4.25
N GLU A 26 11.05 11.47 4.50
CA GLU A 26 11.61 11.52 5.86
C GLU A 26 10.84 12.49 6.76
N ALA A 27 10.46 13.66 6.25
CA ALA A 27 9.64 14.61 7.01
C ALA A 27 8.28 14.02 7.41
N LEU A 28 7.63 13.27 6.50
CA LEU A 28 6.42 12.52 6.80
C LEU A 28 6.67 11.47 7.88
N ARG A 29 7.84 10.82 7.89
CA ARG A 29 8.18 9.84 8.94
C ARG A 29 8.31 10.42 10.32
N GLN A 30 8.64 11.70 10.43
CA GLN A 30 8.72 12.37 11.73
C GLN A 30 7.34 12.81 12.27
N LEU A 31 6.26 12.70 11.48
CA LEU A 31 4.94 13.11 11.91
C LEU A 31 4.33 12.18 12.99
N PRO A 32 3.46 12.71 13.88
CA PRO A 32 2.65 11.88 14.77
C PRO A 32 1.65 11.00 14.02
N GLU A 33 1.28 9.86 14.60
CA GLU A 33 0.35 8.88 13.98
C GLU A 33 -0.97 9.49 13.50
N GLY A 34 -1.60 10.34 14.32
CA GLY A 34 -2.89 10.95 14.00
C GLY A 34 -2.80 11.93 12.83
N VAL A 35 -1.61 12.51 12.62
CA VAL A 35 -1.34 13.36 11.45
C VAL A 35 -1.17 12.49 10.22
N ILE A 36 -0.36 11.43 10.27
CA ILE A 36 -0.15 10.49 9.14
C ILE A 36 -1.49 9.92 8.64
N LEU A 37 -2.36 9.49 9.56
CA LEU A 37 -3.70 9.02 9.20
C LEU A 37 -4.55 10.12 8.55
N GLY A 38 -4.34 11.41 8.88
CA GLY A 38 -5.05 12.54 8.28
C GLY A 38 -4.49 13.00 6.94
N VAL A 39 -3.22 12.70 6.61
CA VAL A 39 -2.61 13.11 5.34
C VAL A 39 -3.07 12.17 4.23
N ARG A 40 -4.04 12.63 3.45
CA ARG A 40 -4.64 11.92 2.33
C ARG A 40 -3.61 11.36 1.34
N ASP A 41 -2.54 12.09 1.07
CA ASP A 41 -1.53 11.69 0.07
C ASP A 41 -0.60 10.58 0.54
N CYS A 42 -0.63 10.21 1.83
CA CYS A 42 0.10 9.06 2.34
C CYS A 42 -0.57 7.71 2.04
N TRP A 43 -1.72 7.69 1.35
CA TRP A 43 -2.56 6.50 1.18
C TRP A 43 -3.06 6.35 -0.25
N ASN A 44 -3.21 5.09 -0.68
CA ASN A 44 -3.77 4.72 -1.97
C ASN A 44 -5.28 4.54 -1.92
N LEU A 45 -5.84 4.11 -0.79
CA LEU A 45 -7.29 4.03 -0.58
C LEU A 45 -7.88 5.42 -0.27
N LYS A 46 -8.20 6.15 -1.34
CA LYS A 46 -8.84 7.46 -1.29
C LYS A 46 -9.76 7.68 -2.49
N ASP A 47 -10.85 8.40 -2.26
CA ASP A 47 -11.68 8.91 -3.35
C ASP A 47 -11.21 10.31 -3.71
N ASP A 48 -10.50 10.45 -4.84
CA ASP A 48 -10.10 11.74 -5.45
C ASP A 48 -10.93 12.06 -6.66
N ASP A 49 -11.35 13.32 -6.77
CA ASP A 49 -12.08 13.82 -7.93
C ASP A 49 -11.17 14.67 -8.85
N GLY A 50 -9.92 14.98 -8.43
CA GLY A 50 -9.04 15.95 -9.10
C GLY A 50 -7.79 15.40 -9.79
N PHE A 51 -7.14 14.36 -9.24
CA PHE A 51 -5.80 13.92 -9.69
C PHE A 51 -5.74 12.52 -10.33
N GLY A 52 -6.89 11.93 -10.66
CA GLY A 52 -6.99 10.67 -11.43
C GLY A 52 -6.83 9.39 -10.62
N TYR A 53 -6.09 9.41 -9.50
CA TYR A 53 -5.96 8.26 -8.60
C TYR A 53 -7.13 8.25 -7.60
N SER A 54 -8.10 7.37 -7.83
CA SER A 54 -9.34 7.33 -7.06
C SER A 54 -9.89 5.91 -7.02
N THR A 55 -10.25 5.42 -5.83
CA THR A 55 -10.86 4.09 -5.68
C THR A 55 -12.11 3.91 -6.55
N LYS A 56 -12.87 4.99 -6.79
CA LYS A 56 -14.02 4.99 -7.72
C LYS A 56 -13.66 4.49 -9.12
N ASN A 57 -12.47 4.80 -9.62
CA ASN A 57 -12.05 4.53 -11.00
C ASN A 57 -11.13 3.32 -11.14
N MET A 58 -10.69 2.71 -10.02
CA MET A 58 -9.87 1.50 -10.03
C MET A 58 -10.69 0.30 -10.49
N SER A 59 -10.09 -0.56 -11.30
CA SER A 59 -10.53 -1.94 -11.50
C SER A 59 -10.46 -2.73 -10.18
N ASP A 60 -11.08 -3.91 -10.14
CA ASP A 60 -11.02 -4.76 -8.95
C ASP A 60 -9.60 -5.22 -8.64
N GLU A 61 -8.76 -5.47 -9.66
CA GLU A 61 -7.34 -5.83 -9.49
C GLU A 61 -6.53 -4.66 -8.93
N GLU A 62 -6.70 -3.45 -9.48
CA GLU A 62 -6.05 -2.23 -8.95
C GLU A 62 -6.48 -1.95 -7.51
N LEU A 63 -7.75 -2.19 -7.18
CA LEU A 63 -8.23 -2.02 -5.82
C LEU A 63 -7.63 -3.05 -4.86
N GLN A 64 -7.47 -4.30 -5.29
CA GLN A 64 -6.77 -5.31 -4.49
C GLN A 64 -5.31 -4.92 -4.23
N MET A 65 -4.60 -4.43 -5.26
CA MET A 65 -3.22 -3.92 -5.11
C MET A 65 -3.17 -2.75 -4.13
N ALA A 66 -4.06 -1.76 -4.27
CA ALA A 66 -4.11 -0.60 -3.37
C ALA A 66 -4.38 -0.97 -1.91
N ILE A 67 -5.23 -1.99 -1.65
CA ILE A 67 -5.45 -2.53 -0.30
C ILE A 67 -4.15 -3.10 0.27
N VAL A 68 -3.46 -3.94 -0.50
CA VAL A 68 -2.21 -4.57 -0.06
C VAL A 68 -1.11 -3.53 0.14
N GLU A 69 -1.03 -2.52 -0.73
CA GLU A 69 -0.06 -1.43 -0.63
C GLU A 69 -0.26 -0.59 0.64
N ASP A 70 -1.51 -0.21 0.96
CA ASP A 70 -1.79 0.53 2.21
C ASP A 70 -1.48 -0.30 3.47
N LEU A 71 -1.64 -1.63 3.40
CA LEU A 71 -1.22 -2.53 4.47
C LEU A 71 0.31 -2.64 4.58
N LEU A 72 1.02 -2.67 3.46
CA LEU A 72 2.49 -2.63 3.44
C LEU A 72 3.04 -1.30 3.95
N LEU A 73 2.37 -0.18 3.64
CA LEU A 73 2.70 1.13 4.22
C LEU A 73 2.58 1.08 5.74
N ILE A 74 1.51 0.47 6.28
CA ILE A 74 1.38 0.29 7.73
C ILE A 74 2.55 -0.55 8.30
N VAL A 75 2.99 -1.59 7.58
CA VAL A 75 4.17 -2.38 7.99
C VAL A 75 5.43 -1.52 8.01
N ASP A 76 5.67 -0.71 6.98
CA ASP A 76 6.83 0.19 6.92
C ASP A 76 6.80 1.21 8.07
N TRP A 77 5.66 1.86 8.28
CA TRP A 77 5.46 2.81 9.37
C TRP A 77 5.73 2.21 10.75
N ARG A 78 5.33 0.96 10.97
CA ARG A 78 5.60 0.23 12.23
C ARG A 78 7.08 -0.06 12.44
N ARG A 79 7.86 -0.25 11.38
CA ARG A 79 9.32 -0.41 11.48
C ARG A 79 10.00 0.87 11.96
N ASP A 80 9.42 2.03 11.64
CA ASP A 80 9.83 3.33 12.16
C ASP A 80 9.26 3.64 13.56
N GLY A 81 8.67 2.63 14.23
CA GLY A 81 8.13 2.74 15.59
C GLY A 81 6.77 3.44 15.68
N LYS A 82 6.03 3.57 14.57
CA LYS A 82 4.66 4.12 14.57
C LYS A 82 3.63 3.02 14.79
N GLU A 83 2.66 3.24 15.66
CA GLU A 83 1.57 2.30 15.89
C GLU A 83 0.31 2.70 15.11
N LEU A 84 0.30 2.41 13.80
CA LEU A 84 -0.88 2.67 12.96
C LEU A 84 -1.86 1.49 13.04
N GLY A 85 -3.15 1.80 13.20
CA GLY A 85 -4.20 0.78 13.17
C GLY A 85 -4.55 0.38 11.74
N GLY A 86 -4.70 -0.92 11.49
CA GLY A 86 -5.00 -1.51 10.16
C GLY A 86 -6.41 -2.08 10.01
N ASN A 87 -7.35 -1.71 10.88
CA ASN A 87 -8.73 -2.18 10.77
C ASN A 87 -9.45 -1.53 9.57
N PHE A 88 -10.61 -2.09 9.20
CA PHE A 88 -11.41 -1.61 8.07
C PHE A 88 -11.79 -0.12 8.18
N ALA A 89 -12.09 0.38 9.37
CA ALA A 89 -12.46 1.78 9.56
C ALA A 89 -11.26 2.71 9.26
N HIS A 90 -10.05 2.32 9.64
CA HIS A 90 -8.85 3.08 9.31
C HIS A 90 -8.54 3.02 7.82
N LEU A 91 -8.53 1.85 7.20
CA LEU A 91 -8.24 1.71 5.76
C LEU A 91 -9.23 2.50 4.89
N THR A 92 -10.49 2.59 5.32
CA THR A 92 -11.56 3.19 4.52
C THR A 92 -11.97 4.61 4.90
N ARG A 93 -11.20 5.27 5.77
CA ARG A 93 -11.57 6.60 6.34
C ARG A 93 -11.64 7.74 5.32
N LEU A 94 -11.01 7.59 4.15
CA LEU A 94 -10.99 8.58 3.08
C LEU A 94 -11.92 8.24 1.91
N LEU A 95 -12.79 7.24 2.09
CA LEU A 95 -13.67 6.69 1.05
C LEU A 95 -15.14 7.05 1.30
N GLY A 96 -15.87 7.30 0.23
CA GLY A 96 -17.32 7.34 0.20
C GLY A 96 -17.93 5.93 0.28
N GLU A 97 -19.20 5.85 0.65
CA GLU A 97 -19.91 4.59 0.96
C GLU A 97 -19.74 3.50 -0.11
N GLU A 98 -19.95 3.83 -1.38
CA GLU A 98 -19.78 2.89 -2.51
C GLU A 98 -18.35 2.31 -2.58
N SER A 99 -17.33 3.16 -2.48
CA SER A 99 -15.92 2.73 -2.46
C SER A 99 -15.62 1.86 -1.23
N ARG A 100 -16.24 2.14 -0.08
CA ARG A 100 -16.10 1.31 1.13
C ARG A 100 -16.66 -0.10 0.92
N GLU A 101 -17.83 -0.22 0.30
CA GLU A 101 -18.42 -1.53 -0.04
C GLU A 101 -17.55 -2.31 -1.01
N ARG A 102 -16.97 -1.63 -2.01
CA ARG A 102 -16.03 -2.26 -2.94
C ARG A 102 -14.79 -2.77 -2.23
N VAL A 103 -14.19 -1.98 -1.33
CA VAL A 103 -13.04 -2.43 -0.51
C VAL A 103 -13.43 -3.61 0.37
N ALA A 104 -14.61 -3.59 1.01
CA ALA A 104 -15.08 -4.70 1.84
C ALA A 104 -15.20 -6.00 1.02
N LYS A 105 -15.71 -5.91 -0.21
CA LYS A 105 -15.77 -7.05 -1.14
C LYS A 105 -14.37 -7.55 -1.53
N GLN A 106 -13.43 -6.65 -1.83
CA GLN A 106 -12.08 -7.07 -2.25
C GLN A 106 -11.23 -7.63 -1.11
N LEU A 107 -11.46 -7.21 0.14
CA LEU A 107 -10.88 -7.86 1.31
C LEU A 107 -11.27 -9.34 1.44
N GLU A 108 -12.42 -9.72 0.88
CA GLU A 108 -12.88 -11.10 0.82
C GLU A 108 -12.41 -11.84 -0.45
N SER A 109 -11.66 -11.18 -1.34
CA SER A 109 -11.12 -11.83 -2.54
C SER A 109 -10.08 -12.89 -2.15
N PRO A 110 -9.99 -14.01 -2.89
CA PRO A 110 -8.99 -15.05 -2.61
C PRO A 110 -7.56 -14.52 -2.56
N MET A 111 -7.22 -13.56 -3.42
CA MET A 111 -5.90 -12.95 -3.51
C MET A 111 -5.55 -12.15 -2.24
N VAL A 112 -6.42 -11.22 -1.83
CA VAL A 112 -6.16 -10.40 -0.64
C VAL A 112 -6.21 -11.26 0.63
N LYS A 113 -7.14 -12.22 0.71
CA LYS A 113 -7.23 -13.13 1.86
C LYS A 113 -6.01 -14.05 2.00
N SER A 114 -5.37 -14.47 0.90
CA SER A 114 -4.18 -15.31 1.02
C SER A 114 -2.96 -14.55 1.54
N LEU A 115 -2.92 -13.23 1.37
CA LEU A 115 -1.82 -12.37 1.78
C LEU A 115 -2.02 -11.73 3.17
N THR A 116 -3.22 -11.81 3.74
CA THR A 116 -3.58 -11.08 4.95
C THR A 116 -4.08 -11.97 6.08
N VAL A 117 -3.97 -11.47 7.30
CA VAL A 117 -4.56 -12.05 8.51
C VAL A 117 -5.34 -10.99 9.28
N VAL A 118 -6.30 -11.41 10.11
CA VAL A 118 -6.98 -10.52 11.04
C VAL A 118 -6.53 -10.85 12.45
N ASP A 119 -5.97 -9.86 13.16
CA ASP A 119 -5.50 -10.04 14.53
C ASP A 119 -6.67 -10.07 15.55
N ALA A 120 -6.35 -10.31 16.82
CA ALA A 120 -7.34 -10.33 17.89
C ALA A 120 -8.04 -8.97 18.16
N LYS A 121 -7.47 -7.86 17.65
CA LYS A 121 -8.03 -6.51 17.76
C LYS A 121 -8.86 -6.13 16.53
N GLY A 122 -8.96 -7.01 15.53
CA GLY A 122 -9.65 -6.75 14.26
C GLY A 122 -8.84 -5.91 13.28
N ASN A 123 -7.53 -5.76 13.47
CA ASN A 123 -6.66 -5.20 12.45
C ASN A 123 -6.44 -6.21 11.34
N ILE A 124 -6.46 -5.73 10.10
CA ILE A 124 -6.05 -6.49 8.93
C ILE A 124 -4.56 -6.23 8.76
N GLU A 125 -3.77 -7.29 8.63
CA GLU A 125 -2.32 -7.21 8.56
C GLU A 125 -1.81 -8.08 7.43
N ILE A 126 -0.65 -7.73 6.86
CA ILE A 126 0.07 -8.63 5.97
C ILE A 126 0.48 -9.86 6.78
N ALA A 127 0.14 -11.04 6.27
CA ALA A 127 0.55 -12.30 6.86
C ALA A 127 2.09 -12.37 6.86
N PRO A 128 2.79 -12.53 8.00
CA PRO A 128 4.25 -12.40 8.05
C PRO A 128 5.00 -13.33 7.10
N GLY A 129 4.47 -14.53 6.85
CA GLY A 129 5.05 -15.50 5.91
C GLY A 129 4.86 -15.18 4.43
N TYR A 130 4.06 -14.17 4.10
CA TYR A 130 3.72 -13.74 2.73
C TYR A 130 4.14 -12.30 2.45
N LEU A 131 5.02 -11.72 3.27
CA LEU A 131 5.44 -10.32 3.13
C LEU A 131 6.07 -10.05 1.75
N GLN A 132 6.94 -10.95 1.27
CA GLN A 132 7.55 -10.82 -0.06
C GLN A 132 6.49 -10.90 -1.16
N ASP A 133 5.58 -11.88 -1.10
CA ASP A 133 4.53 -12.04 -2.10
C ASP A 133 3.59 -10.83 -2.15
N ALA A 134 3.32 -10.23 -0.99
CA ALA A 134 2.54 -8.98 -0.90
C ALA A 134 3.27 -7.81 -1.57
N MET A 135 4.58 -7.66 -1.34
CA MET A 135 5.40 -6.63 -1.98
C MET A 135 5.46 -6.82 -3.51
N ASP A 136 5.68 -8.05 -3.97
CA ASP A 136 5.69 -8.42 -5.39
C ASP A 136 4.34 -8.11 -6.06
N PHE A 137 3.23 -8.46 -5.38
CA PHE A 137 1.88 -8.25 -5.87
C PHE A 137 1.52 -6.76 -5.99
N ALA A 138 1.86 -5.95 -4.99
CA ALA A 138 1.57 -4.52 -4.98
C ALA A 138 2.60 -3.68 -5.73
N GLY A 139 3.78 -4.24 -6.07
CA GLY A 139 4.89 -3.49 -6.65
C GLY A 139 5.50 -2.48 -5.67
N PHE A 140 5.39 -2.73 -4.36
CA PHE A 140 5.84 -1.84 -3.28
C PHE A 140 7.01 -2.45 -2.52
N TRP A 141 8.12 -1.72 -2.41
CA TRP A 141 9.35 -2.21 -1.79
C TRP A 141 9.68 -1.47 -0.50
N ILE A 142 9.86 -2.22 0.58
CA ILE A 142 10.26 -1.68 1.88
C ILE A 142 11.78 -1.80 2.03
N GLU A 143 12.50 -0.67 2.00
CA GLU A 143 13.96 -0.64 2.12
C GLU A 143 14.45 -1.16 3.49
N GLY A 144 15.62 -1.82 3.48
CA GLY A 144 16.28 -2.32 4.70
C GLY A 144 15.54 -3.42 5.46
N GLY A 145 14.53 -4.05 4.87
CA GLY A 145 13.80 -5.16 5.50
C GLY A 145 14.67 -6.40 5.59
N GLU A 146 14.92 -6.89 6.81
CA GLU A 146 15.32 -8.29 6.95
C GLU A 146 14.20 -9.16 6.36
N PHE A 147 14.56 -10.08 5.46
CA PHE A 147 13.66 -11.12 4.99
C PHE A 147 13.06 -11.84 6.21
N LEU A 148 11.75 -11.67 6.46
CA LEU A 148 11.06 -12.45 7.46
C LEU A 148 10.81 -13.85 6.90
N SER A 149 11.79 -14.71 7.19
CA SER A 149 11.93 -16.14 6.89
C SER A 149 12.67 -16.50 5.60
N ALA A 150 13.76 -17.26 5.80
CA ALA A 150 14.45 -18.00 4.77
C ALA A 150 13.71 -19.33 4.54
N GLY A 151 12.86 -19.40 3.52
CA GLY A 151 12.34 -20.67 3.04
C GLY A 151 11.31 -20.51 1.92
N PRO A 152 11.35 -21.34 0.85
CA PRO A 152 10.24 -21.41 -0.08
C PRO A 152 9.04 -22.07 0.59
N ILE A 153 7.93 -21.36 0.78
CA ILE A 153 6.66 -21.98 1.17
C ILE A 153 5.95 -22.43 -0.10
N ILE A 154 6.23 -23.66 -0.51
CA ILE A 154 5.32 -24.39 -1.40
C ILE A 154 4.10 -24.77 -0.55
N SER A 155 2.95 -24.13 -0.79
CA SER A 155 1.66 -24.72 -0.43
C SER A 155 0.72 -24.63 -1.62
N LEU A 156 0.74 -25.68 -2.44
CA LEU A 156 -0.42 -26.04 -3.25
C LEU A 156 -1.52 -26.46 -2.27
N ALA A 157 -2.69 -25.85 -2.38
CA ALA A 157 -3.81 -26.15 -1.51
C ALA A 157 -4.21 -27.65 -1.59
N PRO A 158 -4.67 -28.27 -0.48
CA PRO A 158 -4.99 -29.70 -0.41
C PRO A 158 -5.98 -30.21 -1.48
N GLU A 159 -6.81 -29.32 -2.02
CA GLU A 159 -7.81 -29.58 -3.06
C GLU A 159 -7.22 -29.87 -4.46
N TYR A 160 -5.90 -29.80 -4.64
CA TYR A 160 -5.21 -30.10 -5.90
C TYR A 160 -4.39 -31.41 -5.90
N ARG A 161 -4.73 -32.39 -5.03
CA ARG A 161 -4.18 -33.76 -5.04
C ARG A 161 -5.20 -34.83 -5.42
#